data_AF-A0A9P6M3P8-F1
#
_entry.id   AF-A0A9P6M3P8-F1
#
_cell.length_a   1.000
_cell.length_b   1.000
_cell.length_c   1.000
_cell.angle_alpha   90.00
_cell.angle_beta   90.00
_cell.angle_gamma   90.00
#
_symmetry.space_group_name_H-M   'P 1'
#
loop_
_entity.id
_entity.type
_entity.pdbx_description
1 polymer ?
#
loop_
_entity_poly.entity_id
_entity_poly.type
_entity_poly.pdbx_seq_one_letter_code
_entity_poly.pdbx_strand_id
1 'polypeptide(L)'
;MKTATLFSSVLIATTTLLSLLSPTSAHMAMSFPPGQAGPWTKDLRSDIHAFIGYKGKRFPCGGYKNGPTTTLRAGQRVPVRFWTFGMDYKRFPPRSGLRTSRHGGGACEFSLSSDKGKTWRVIGQYTETCPDVYYEWPVMIPKNIPGCTNADRCLFAFSWTAYATNQFYHHCANVVIRPDSSVKTRRAPSLAMTIVDVKQLGQKTNVHALGDKKRGRSSGPIGSERRRNLSGYYANNGGSKTKSINLKLVRN
;
A
#
# COMPACT_ATOMS: atom_id res chain seq x y z
N MET A 1 -66.07 -41.45 -19.24
CA MET A 1 -65.33 -40.22 -19.61
C MET A 1 -64.34 -39.91 -18.50
N LYS A 2 -63.07 -39.70 -18.84
CA LYS A 2 -61.98 -39.38 -17.91
C LYS A 2 -62.07 -37.91 -17.50
N THR A 3 -61.91 -37.59 -16.22
CA THR A 3 -61.30 -36.33 -15.77
C THR A 3 -60.53 -36.57 -14.47
N ALA A 4 -59.29 -36.12 -14.48
CA ALA A 4 -58.25 -36.42 -13.51
C ALA A 4 -58.24 -35.41 -12.35
N THR A 5 -57.76 -35.91 -11.21
CA THR A 5 -57.29 -35.20 -10.02
C THR A 5 -56.26 -34.11 -10.32
N LEU A 6 -56.30 -32.98 -9.61
CA LEU A 6 -55.10 -32.19 -9.25
C LEU A 6 -55.33 -31.47 -7.91
N PHE A 7 -54.76 -32.02 -6.83
CA PHE A 7 -54.35 -31.24 -5.66
C PHE A 7 -53.16 -30.37 -6.07
N SER A 8 -53.14 -29.08 -5.70
CA SER A 8 -51.91 -28.30 -5.76
C SER A 8 -51.81 -27.36 -4.57
N SER A 9 -50.96 -27.77 -3.64
CA SER A 9 -50.47 -27.03 -2.49
C SER A 9 -49.55 -25.91 -2.98
N VAL A 10 -49.92 -24.64 -2.79
CA VAL A 10 -48.98 -23.54 -2.99
C VAL A 10 -48.34 -23.21 -1.64
N LEU A 11 -47.22 -23.88 -1.37
CA LEU A 11 -46.28 -23.49 -0.32
C LEU A 11 -45.64 -22.16 -0.75
N ILE A 12 -45.98 -21.07 -0.09
CA ILE A 12 -45.32 -19.76 -0.30
C ILE A 12 -43.91 -19.87 0.29
N ALA A 13 -42.96 -20.27 -0.53
CA ALA A 13 -41.54 -20.26 -0.18
C ALA A 13 -41.05 -18.80 -0.15
N THR A 14 -40.98 -18.22 1.04
CA THR A 14 -40.28 -16.95 1.29
C THR A 14 -38.79 -17.15 1.09
N THR A 15 -38.29 -16.92 -0.12
CA THR A 15 -36.85 -16.84 -0.39
C THR A 15 -36.31 -15.50 0.10
N THR A 16 -35.87 -15.45 1.36
CA THR A 16 -34.99 -14.40 1.86
C THR A 16 -33.66 -14.49 1.11
N LEU A 17 -33.52 -13.71 0.03
CA LEU A 17 -32.27 -13.49 -0.68
C LEU A 17 -31.37 -12.61 0.21
N LEU A 18 -30.74 -13.23 1.20
CA LEU A 18 -29.70 -12.63 2.02
C LEU A 18 -28.46 -12.46 1.13
N SER A 19 -28.44 -11.38 0.35
CA SER A 19 -27.27 -10.97 -0.42
C SER A 19 -26.14 -10.70 0.57
N LEU A 20 -25.24 -11.66 0.68
CA LEU A 20 -23.96 -11.54 1.35
C LEU A 20 -23.25 -10.31 0.76
N LEU A 21 -23.40 -9.16 1.41
CA LEU A 21 -22.55 -7.99 1.25
C LEU A 21 -21.13 -8.44 1.61
N SER A 22 -20.45 -9.06 0.64
CA SER A 22 -19.02 -9.31 0.76
C SER A 22 -18.39 -7.94 0.92
N PRO A 23 -17.70 -7.65 2.04
CA PRO A 23 -16.89 -6.45 2.14
C PRO A 23 -15.71 -6.67 1.19
N THR A 24 -15.95 -6.48 -0.10
CA THR A 24 -14.91 -6.41 -1.11
C THR A 24 -14.19 -5.10 -0.84
N SER A 25 -13.27 -5.17 0.11
CA SER A 25 -12.31 -4.12 0.37
C SER A 25 -11.39 -4.08 -0.83
N ALA A 26 -11.86 -3.40 -1.87
CA ALA A 26 -11.24 -3.28 -3.18
C ALA A 26 -9.96 -2.40 -3.15
N HIS A 27 -9.68 -1.82 -1.99
CA HIS A 27 -8.40 -1.24 -1.62
C HIS A 27 -7.31 -2.32 -1.52
N MET A 28 -6.06 -1.91 -1.29
CA MET A 28 -4.88 -2.75 -1.45
C MET A 28 -3.99 -2.77 -0.22
N ALA A 29 -3.40 -3.92 0.07
CA ALA A 29 -2.27 -4.08 1.00
C ALA A 29 -1.00 -4.44 0.23
N MET A 30 0.15 -4.18 0.84
CA MET A 30 1.45 -4.56 0.30
C MET A 30 1.69 -6.07 0.48
N SER A 31 1.87 -6.78 -0.64
CA SER A 31 2.16 -8.22 -0.67
C SER A 31 3.64 -8.54 -0.86
N PHE A 32 4.40 -7.61 -1.46
CA PHE A 32 5.85 -7.69 -1.50
C PHE A 32 6.49 -6.33 -1.23
N PRO A 33 7.41 -6.20 -0.26
CA PRO A 33 7.67 -7.18 0.80
C PRO A 33 6.38 -7.55 1.55
N PRO A 34 6.21 -8.80 2.01
CA PRO A 34 5.00 -9.22 2.71
C PRO A 34 4.75 -8.32 3.93
N GLY A 35 3.58 -7.68 3.95
CA GLY A 35 3.17 -6.82 5.05
C GLY A 35 2.97 -7.58 6.37
N GLN A 36 2.78 -6.84 7.45
CA GLN A 36 2.56 -7.37 8.79
C GLN A 36 1.28 -8.19 8.94
N ALA A 37 0.29 -7.95 8.08
CA ALA A 37 -0.95 -8.69 7.99
C ALA A 37 -1.20 -9.07 6.52
N GLY A 38 -1.97 -10.13 6.29
CA GLY A 38 -2.33 -10.60 4.95
C GLY A 38 -2.39 -12.13 4.86
N PRO A 39 -2.73 -12.69 3.69
CA PRO A 39 -2.87 -14.14 3.47
C PRO A 39 -1.56 -14.92 3.65
N TRP A 40 -0.42 -14.24 3.74
CA TRP A 40 0.90 -14.81 4.07
C TRP A 40 1.15 -14.87 5.59
N THR A 41 0.17 -14.50 6.42
CA THR A 41 0.25 -14.52 7.89
C THR A 41 -0.96 -15.25 8.49
N LYS A 42 -0.90 -15.52 9.80
CA LYS A 42 -2.08 -15.97 10.58
C LYS A 42 -3.01 -14.82 10.99
N ASP A 43 -2.62 -13.56 10.77
CA ASP A 43 -3.41 -12.36 11.12
C ASP A 43 -4.04 -11.75 9.84
N LEU A 44 -4.89 -12.53 9.18
CA LEU A 44 -5.69 -12.04 8.06
C LEU A 44 -6.98 -11.41 8.60
N ARG A 45 -7.09 -10.08 8.50
CA ARG A 45 -8.28 -9.34 8.90
C ARG A 45 -9.08 -8.87 7.69
N SER A 46 -10.40 -8.88 7.80
CA SER A 46 -11.32 -8.42 6.74
C SER A 46 -11.18 -6.93 6.43
N ASP A 47 -10.73 -6.14 7.41
CA ASP A 47 -10.49 -4.71 7.33
C ASP A 47 -9.05 -4.37 6.96
N ILE A 48 -8.26 -5.33 6.47
CA ILE A 48 -6.82 -5.15 6.27
C ILE A 48 -6.48 -3.93 5.39
N HIS A 49 -7.26 -3.69 4.32
CA HIS A 49 -7.04 -2.58 3.41
C HIS A 49 -7.72 -1.28 3.84
N ALA A 50 -8.18 -1.15 5.09
CA ALA A 50 -8.78 0.08 5.58
C ALA A 50 -7.74 1.20 5.76
N PHE A 51 -8.19 2.44 5.54
CA PHE A 51 -7.38 3.63 5.82
C PHE A 51 -7.22 3.86 7.33
N ILE A 52 -6.19 4.60 7.71
CA ILE A 52 -5.93 4.96 9.10
C ILE A 52 -7.09 5.81 9.65
N GLY A 53 -7.60 5.44 10.83
CA GLY A 53 -8.76 6.09 11.43
C GLY A 53 -10.09 5.33 11.24
N TYR A 54 -10.17 4.45 10.24
CA TYR A 54 -11.35 3.61 10.05
C TYR A 54 -11.34 2.40 10.99
N LYS A 55 -12.46 2.11 11.67
CA LYS A 55 -12.66 0.91 12.52
C LYS A 55 -11.46 0.56 13.43
N GLY A 56 -10.83 1.56 14.03
CA GLY A 56 -9.70 1.36 14.94
C GLY A 56 -8.34 1.12 14.28
N LYS A 57 -8.19 1.27 12.96
CA LYS A 57 -6.87 1.31 12.31
C LYS A 57 -6.05 2.47 12.84
N ARG A 58 -4.85 2.19 13.31
CA ARG A 58 -3.96 3.19 13.94
C ARG A 58 -2.71 3.44 13.13
N PHE A 59 -2.23 4.68 13.15
CA PHE A 59 -0.87 4.96 12.72
C PHE A 59 0.12 4.60 13.85
N PRO A 60 1.29 4.01 13.54
CA PRO A 60 1.73 3.51 12.23
C PRO A 60 1.23 2.09 11.92
N CYS A 61 1.49 1.64 10.69
CA CYS A 61 1.31 0.26 10.23
C CYS A 61 -0.08 -0.36 10.43
N GLY A 62 -1.14 0.44 10.54
CA GLY A 62 -2.50 -0.05 10.80
C GLY A 62 -2.70 -0.65 12.20
N GLY A 63 -1.68 -0.61 13.07
CA GLY A 63 -1.71 -1.24 14.40
C GLY A 63 -1.51 -2.77 14.39
N TYR A 64 -0.96 -3.35 13.32
CA TYR A 64 -0.67 -4.79 13.28
C TYR A 64 0.56 -5.16 14.11
N LYS A 65 0.63 -6.44 14.51
CA LYS A 65 1.82 -7.02 15.14
C LYS A 65 2.90 -7.27 14.09
N ASN A 66 4.11 -7.60 14.55
CA ASN A 66 5.19 -7.98 13.63
C ASN A 66 4.78 -9.19 12.79
N GLY A 67 5.08 -9.10 11.49
CA GLY A 67 4.82 -10.15 10.51
C GLY A 67 6.11 -10.83 10.06
N PRO A 68 6.09 -11.52 8.92
CA PRO A 68 7.28 -12.18 8.38
C PRO A 68 8.38 -11.17 8.08
N THR A 69 9.63 -11.60 8.27
CA THR A 69 10.81 -10.77 8.00
C THR A 69 11.33 -11.00 6.60
N THR A 70 11.52 -9.91 5.85
CA THR A 70 12.19 -9.96 4.54
C THR A 70 13.62 -9.45 4.63
N THR A 71 14.59 -10.24 4.17
CA THR A 71 15.97 -9.77 4.05
C THR A 71 16.15 -9.00 2.74
N LEU A 72 16.52 -7.73 2.86
CA LEU A 72 16.87 -6.81 1.79
C LEU A 72 18.35 -6.43 1.88
N ARG A 73 18.91 -5.89 0.79
CA ARG A 73 20.30 -5.44 0.71
C ARG A 73 20.37 -4.01 0.20
N ALA A 74 21.38 -3.26 0.64
CA ALA A 74 21.72 -1.99 0.03
C ALA A 74 21.92 -2.14 -1.49
N GLY A 75 21.41 -1.21 -2.29
CA GLY A 75 21.43 -1.28 -3.75
C GLY A 75 20.43 -2.25 -4.38
N GLN A 76 19.61 -2.95 -3.58
CA GLN A 76 18.59 -3.85 -4.10
C GLN A 76 17.40 -3.09 -4.70
N ARG A 77 16.93 -3.57 -5.85
CA ARG A 77 15.62 -3.22 -6.40
C ARG A 77 14.54 -4.04 -5.71
N VAL A 78 13.60 -3.38 -5.06
CA VAL A 78 12.45 -4.03 -4.41
C VAL A 78 11.23 -3.88 -5.33
N PRO A 79 10.77 -4.95 -6.00
CA PRO A 79 9.58 -4.90 -6.84
C PRO A 79 8.33 -4.86 -5.95
N VAL A 80 7.93 -3.68 -5.49
CA VAL A 80 6.77 -3.59 -4.59
C VAL A 80 5.51 -4.08 -5.30
N ARG A 81 4.79 -5.00 -4.66
CA ARG A 81 3.55 -5.58 -5.19
C ARG A 81 2.42 -5.40 -4.17
N PHE A 82 1.21 -5.37 -4.71
CA PHE A 82 0.00 -5.21 -3.93
C PHE A 82 -0.90 -6.44 -4.05
N TRP A 83 -1.81 -6.57 -3.10
CA TRP A 83 -2.83 -7.61 -3.03
C TRP A 83 -4.16 -7.01 -2.60
N THR A 84 -5.24 -7.63 -3.05
CA THR A 84 -6.62 -7.34 -2.60
C THR A 84 -7.41 -8.65 -2.51
N PHE A 85 -8.57 -8.66 -1.85
CA PHE A 85 -9.38 -9.87 -1.74
C PHE A 85 -9.84 -10.39 -3.11
N GLY A 86 -9.93 -11.72 -3.25
CA GLY A 86 -10.24 -12.38 -4.53
C GLY A 86 -9.03 -12.57 -5.46
N MET A 87 -7.84 -12.13 -5.05
CA MET A 87 -6.57 -12.37 -5.75
C MET A 87 -5.77 -13.48 -5.07
N ASP A 88 -5.15 -14.36 -5.86
CA ASP A 88 -4.05 -15.20 -5.39
C ASP A 88 -2.77 -14.36 -5.33
N TYR A 89 -2.29 -14.05 -4.12
CA TYR A 89 -1.11 -13.22 -3.91
C TYR A 89 0.20 -13.85 -4.42
N LYS A 90 0.22 -15.17 -4.68
CA LYS A 90 1.39 -15.87 -5.23
C LYS A 90 1.50 -15.72 -6.75
N ARG A 91 0.41 -15.41 -7.43
CA ARG A 91 0.36 -15.21 -8.88
C ARG A 91 0.38 -13.72 -9.21
N PHE A 92 1.43 -13.29 -9.90
CA PHE A 92 1.55 -11.92 -10.40
C PHE A 92 1.90 -11.92 -11.90
N PRO A 93 1.25 -11.06 -12.72
CA PRO A 93 0.10 -10.22 -12.37
C PRO A 93 -1.16 -11.06 -12.07
N PRO A 94 -2.18 -10.48 -11.41
CA PRO A 94 -3.47 -11.15 -11.22
C PRO A 94 -4.16 -11.42 -12.56
N ARG A 95 -5.18 -12.29 -12.52
CA ARG A 95 -6.13 -12.45 -13.63
C ARG A 95 -6.79 -11.11 -13.96
N SER A 96 -7.10 -10.88 -15.24
CA SER A 96 -7.88 -9.73 -15.68
C SER A 96 -9.27 -9.70 -15.05
N GLY A 97 -9.87 -8.51 -14.97
CA GLY A 97 -11.23 -8.33 -14.45
C GLY A 97 -11.33 -8.22 -12.93
N LEU A 98 -10.23 -8.36 -12.19
CA LEU A 98 -10.19 -8.03 -10.76
C LEU A 98 -10.49 -6.54 -10.57
N ARG A 99 -11.56 -6.25 -9.83
CA ARG A 99 -12.01 -4.89 -9.54
C ARG A 99 -11.27 -4.36 -8.32
N THR A 100 -10.69 -3.16 -8.45
CA THR A 100 -10.00 -2.48 -7.36
C THR A 100 -10.54 -1.06 -7.18
N SER A 101 -10.50 -0.58 -5.94
CA SER A 101 -10.92 0.76 -5.53
C SER A 101 -9.67 1.57 -5.25
N ARG A 102 -9.13 2.13 -6.33
CA ARG A 102 -7.90 2.91 -6.32
C ARG A 102 -8.14 4.40 -6.09
N HIS A 103 -9.38 4.88 -5.97
CA HIS A 103 -9.71 6.32 -5.77
C HIS A 103 -9.01 7.29 -6.74
N GLY A 104 -9.00 6.95 -8.03
CA GLY A 104 -8.26 7.73 -9.04
C GLY A 104 -6.73 7.63 -8.91
N GLY A 105 -6.27 6.58 -8.22
CA GLY A 105 -4.90 6.39 -7.78
C GLY A 105 -4.57 7.29 -6.58
N GLY A 106 -3.45 7.98 -6.66
CA GLY A 106 -2.92 8.68 -5.51
C GLY A 106 -1.43 8.88 -5.53
N ALA A 107 -0.92 9.32 -4.38
CA ALA A 107 0.49 9.32 -4.09
C ALA A 107 0.82 8.09 -3.27
N CYS A 108 1.69 7.24 -3.80
CA CYS A 108 2.37 6.24 -3.00
C CYS A 108 3.72 6.78 -2.55
N GLU A 109 4.03 6.61 -1.27
CA GLU A 109 5.38 6.77 -0.75
C GLU A 109 5.87 5.44 -0.19
N PHE A 110 7.10 5.10 -0.52
CA PHE A 110 7.82 3.97 0.04
C PHE A 110 8.92 4.48 0.94
N SER A 111 8.90 4.05 2.19
CA SER A 111 9.78 4.60 3.22
C SER A 111 10.36 3.51 4.11
N LEU A 112 11.46 3.85 4.77
CA LEU A 112 12.14 3.00 5.73
C LEU A 112 12.08 3.62 7.11
N SER A 113 11.95 2.77 8.14
CA SER A 113 12.12 3.13 9.54
C SER A 113 13.10 2.17 10.19
N SER A 114 13.97 2.68 11.06
CA SER A 114 14.90 1.90 11.90
C SER A 114 14.62 2.05 13.41
N ASP A 115 13.51 2.72 13.73
CA ASP A 115 13.15 3.15 15.08
C ASP A 115 11.74 2.72 15.49
N LYS A 116 11.27 1.57 14.96
CA LYS A 116 9.93 1.01 15.23
C LYS A 116 8.78 1.92 14.73
N GLY A 117 8.98 2.59 13.59
CA GLY A 117 7.96 3.41 12.96
C GLY A 117 7.76 4.79 13.59
N LYS A 118 8.73 5.27 14.39
CA LYS A 118 8.70 6.64 14.94
C LYS A 118 9.05 7.66 13.87
N THR A 119 10.03 7.36 13.02
CA THR A 119 10.40 8.19 11.86
C THR A 119 10.39 7.37 10.58
N TRP A 120 10.04 8.04 9.49
CA TRP A 120 9.87 7.44 8.17
C TRP A 120 10.68 8.22 7.13
N ARG A 121 11.57 7.51 6.44
CA ARG A 121 12.51 8.09 5.49
C ARG A 121 12.23 7.59 4.09
N VAL A 122 11.82 8.48 3.19
CA VAL A 122 11.36 8.15 1.85
C VAL A 122 12.52 7.67 0.98
N ILE A 123 12.29 6.55 0.29
CA ILE A 123 13.21 5.97 -0.71
C ILE A 123 12.58 5.90 -2.10
N GLY A 124 11.25 6.06 -2.19
CA GLY A 124 10.55 6.06 -3.45
C GLY A 124 9.17 6.69 -3.38
N GLN A 125 8.70 7.22 -4.51
CA GLN A 125 7.37 7.79 -4.67
C GLN A 125 6.83 7.58 -6.09
N TYR A 126 5.54 7.32 -6.18
CA TYR A 126 4.79 7.35 -7.44
C TYR A 126 3.53 8.16 -7.26
N THR A 127 3.19 8.99 -8.24
CA THR A 127 2.02 9.86 -8.17
C THR A 127 1.01 9.50 -9.25
N GLU A 128 -0.25 9.88 -9.01
CA GLU A 128 -1.41 9.72 -9.89
C GLU A 128 -1.86 8.29 -10.14
N THR A 129 -0.98 7.38 -10.59
CA THR A 129 -1.37 6.04 -11.03
C THR A 129 -1.33 4.99 -9.92
N CYS A 130 -0.62 5.27 -8.82
CA CYS A 130 -0.37 4.35 -7.73
C CYS A 130 -1.46 4.42 -6.64
N PRO A 131 -1.83 3.29 -5.97
CA PRO A 131 -1.38 1.91 -6.18
C PRO A 131 -2.18 1.17 -7.25
N ASP A 132 -1.64 0.02 -7.70
CA ASP A 132 -2.34 -0.91 -8.58
C ASP A 132 -1.78 -2.34 -8.48
N VAL A 133 -2.65 -3.35 -8.39
CA VAL A 133 -2.29 -4.78 -8.26
C VAL A 133 -1.79 -5.41 -9.56
N TYR A 134 -2.01 -4.79 -10.71
CA TYR A 134 -1.57 -5.28 -12.01
C TYR A 134 -0.13 -4.92 -12.36
N TYR A 135 0.54 -4.11 -11.52
CA TYR A 135 1.87 -3.58 -11.78
C TYR A 135 2.80 -3.70 -10.57
N GLU A 136 4.10 -3.81 -10.84
CA GLU A 136 5.13 -3.66 -9.83
C GLU A 136 5.53 -2.19 -9.72
N TRP A 137 5.87 -1.77 -8.50
CA TRP A 137 6.23 -0.39 -8.17
C TRP A 137 7.65 -0.35 -7.61
N PRO A 138 8.68 -0.53 -8.46
CA PRO A 138 10.00 -0.87 -7.99
C PRO A 138 10.72 0.34 -7.37
N VAL A 139 11.25 0.15 -6.15
CA VAL A 139 12.07 1.15 -5.46
C VAL A 139 13.47 0.63 -5.17
N MET A 140 14.44 1.54 -5.08
CA MET A 140 15.82 1.22 -4.76
C MET A 140 16.06 1.32 -3.24
N ILE A 141 16.59 0.27 -2.62
CA ILE A 141 17.24 0.42 -1.32
C ILE A 141 18.55 1.20 -1.55
N PRO A 142 18.76 2.35 -0.89
CA PRO A 142 19.94 3.18 -1.15
C PRO A 142 21.23 2.41 -0.89
N LYS A 143 22.21 2.53 -1.79
CA LYS A 143 23.50 1.84 -1.66
C LYS A 143 24.26 2.26 -0.38
N ASN A 144 24.13 3.52 0.01
CA ASN A 144 24.77 4.10 1.18
C ASN A 144 23.92 4.03 2.46
N ILE A 145 22.89 3.20 2.51
CA ILE A 145 22.09 3.06 3.73
C ILE A 145 22.94 2.42 4.86
N PRO A 146 22.82 2.88 6.13
CA PRO A 146 23.52 2.30 7.26
C PRO A 146 23.27 0.79 7.49
N GLY A 147 22.18 0.27 6.94
CA GLY A 147 21.66 -1.05 7.26
C GLY A 147 20.77 -1.03 8.50
N CYS A 148 20.08 -2.14 8.74
CA CYS A 148 19.17 -2.30 9.88
C CYS A 148 18.94 -3.80 10.10
N THR A 149 19.49 -4.39 11.16
CA THR A 149 19.51 -5.85 11.36
C THR A 149 18.47 -6.36 12.36
N ASN A 150 17.82 -5.47 13.10
CA ASN A 150 16.78 -5.84 14.05
C ASN A 150 15.40 -5.75 13.40
N ALA A 151 14.86 -6.89 12.94
CA ALA A 151 13.58 -6.96 12.25
C ALA A 151 12.38 -6.40 13.03
N ASP A 152 12.46 -6.31 14.37
CA ASP A 152 11.39 -5.71 15.19
C ASP A 152 11.41 -4.18 15.16
N ARG A 153 12.48 -3.59 14.64
CA ARG A 153 12.69 -2.13 14.53
C ARG A 153 12.70 -1.62 13.11
N CYS A 154 13.13 -2.48 12.21
CA CYS A 154 13.39 -2.17 10.82
C CYS A 154 12.14 -2.45 9.99
N LEU A 155 11.54 -1.39 9.46
CA LEU A 155 10.29 -1.47 8.71
C LEU A 155 10.47 -0.90 7.31
N PHE A 156 9.88 -1.58 6.33
CA PHE A 156 9.60 -1.02 5.01
C PHE A 156 8.12 -0.68 4.97
N ALA A 157 7.77 0.57 4.67
CA ALA A 157 6.38 1.00 4.58
C ALA A 157 5.97 1.35 3.15
N PHE A 158 4.71 1.02 2.90
CA PHE A 158 3.90 1.55 1.82
C PHE A 158 2.88 2.51 2.44
N SER A 159 2.94 3.77 2.05
CA SER A 159 1.90 4.77 2.33
C SER A 159 1.19 5.12 1.04
N TRP A 160 -0.12 5.32 1.11
CA TRP A 160 -0.92 5.81 0.00
C TRP A 160 -1.87 6.91 0.48
N THR A 161 -1.68 8.10 -0.08
CA THR A 161 -2.67 9.18 -0.02
C THR A 161 -3.57 9.07 -1.24
N ALA A 162 -4.82 8.66 -1.02
CA ALA A 162 -5.83 8.67 -2.08
C ALA A 162 -6.07 10.11 -2.55
N TYR A 163 -6.21 10.32 -3.85
CA TYR A 163 -6.38 11.67 -4.39
C TYR A 163 -7.85 12.08 -4.52
N ALA A 164 -8.74 11.13 -4.82
CA ALA A 164 -10.17 11.41 -4.93
C ALA A 164 -10.94 11.31 -3.59
N THR A 165 -10.26 10.93 -2.50
CA THR A 165 -10.86 10.78 -1.16
C THR A 165 -9.85 11.20 -0.09
N ASN A 166 -10.33 11.64 1.08
CA ASN A 166 -9.48 12.04 2.21
C ASN A 166 -9.04 10.80 3.01
N GLN A 167 -8.33 9.88 2.36
CA GLN A 167 -7.97 8.58 2.92
C GLN A 167 -6.47 8.33 2.82
N PHE A 168 -5.87 8.06 3.98
CA PHE A 168 -4.45 7.72 4.10
C PHE A 168 -4.30 6.26 4.53
N TYR A 169 -3.61 5.47 3.70
CA TYR A 169 -3.29 4.07 3.95
C TYR A 169 -1.82 3.96 4.32
N HIS A 170 -1.50 3.08 5.27
CA HIS A 170 -0.12 2.90 5.70
C HIS A 170 0.10 1.47 6.20
N HIS A 171 0.79 0.68 5.37
CA HIS A 171 1.15 -0.71 5.62
C HIS A 171 2.65 -0.84 5.82
N CYS A 172 3.06 -1.76 6.70
CA CYS A 172 4.47 -2.01 6.97
C CYS A 172 4.81 -3.48 6.78
N ALA A 173 6.05 -3.75 6.39
CA ALA A 173 6.69 -5.07 6.42
C ALA A 173 7.89 -5.02 7.36
N ASN A 174 8.09 -6.08 8.13
CA ASN A 174 9.32 -6.26 8.91
C ASN A 174 10.44 -6.64 7.95
N VAL A 175 11.57 -5.94 8.04
CA VAL A 175 12.71 -6.17 7.13
C VAL A 175 14.02 -6.22 7.88
N VAL A 176 15.00 -6.88 7.28
CA VAL A 176 16.42 -6.69 7.63
C VAL A 176 17.11 -6.10 6.41
N ILE A 177 17.88 -5.04 6.59
CA ILE A 177 18.63 -4.39 5.51
C ILE A 177 20.11 -4.61 5.75
N ARG A 178 20.73 -5.44 4.92
CA ARG A 178 22.18 -5.64 4.94
C ARG A 178 22.86 -4.44 4.27
N PRO A 179 23.77 -3.74 4.95
CA PRO A 179 24.51 -2.64 4.34
C PRO A 179 25.46 -3.17 3.27
N ASP A 180 25.89 -2.28 2.38
CA ASP A 180 27.00 -2.55 1.47
C ASP A 180 28.32 -2.35 2.24
N SER A 181 29.15 -3.40 2.30
CA SER A 181 30.43 -3.35 3.00
C SER A 181 31.46 -2.48 2.27
N SER A 182 31.31 -2.27 0.95
CA SER A 182 32.21 -1.43 0.15
C SER A 182 31.96 0.08 0.36
N VAL A 183 30.80 0.46 0.88
CA VAL A 183 30.44 1.87 1.10
C VAL A 183 30.88 2.34 2.48
N LYS A 184 31.90 3.21 2.51
CA LYS A 184 32.48 3.79 3.74
C LYS A 184 31.55 4.80 4.43
N THR A 185 30.97 5.73 3.65
CA THR A 185 30.10 6.78 4.18
C THR A 185 28.64 6.37 4.04
N ARG A 186 28.00 6.03 5.15
CA ARG A 186 26.59 5.65 5.18
C ARG A 186 25.72 6.75 5.75
N ARG A 187 24.54 6.96 5.15
CA ARG A 187 23.58 8.00 5.55
C ARG A 187 22.16 7.48 5.40
N ALA A 188 21.32 7.75 6.39
CA ALA A 188 19.90 7.50 6.27
C ALA A 188 19.32 8.43 5.19
N PRO A 189 18.28 7.98 4.44
CA PRO A 189 17.53 8.89 3.60
C PRO A 189 17.03 10.05 4.45
N SER A 190 17.16 11.27 3.94
CA SER A 190 16.88 12.49 4.68
C SER A 190 15.43 12.93 4.58
N LEU A 191 14.78 12.56 3.47
CA LEU A 191 13.44 12.99 3.11
C LEU A 191 12.39 12.35 4.04
N ALA A 192 11.66 13.16 4.78
CA ALA A 192 10.57 12.68 5.64
C ALA A 192 9.34 12.31 4.80
N MET A 193 8.63 11.27 5.23
CA MET A 193 7.36 10.86 4.64
C MET A 193 6.27 11.90 4.87
N THR A 194 5.39 12.07 3.90
CA THR A 194 4.21 12.92 4.00
C THR A 194 3.10 12.17 4.73
N ILE A 195 2.53 12.78 5.78
CA ILE A 195 1.41 12.22 6.53
C ILE A 195 0.28 13.23 6.53
N VAL A 196 -0.88 12.82 6.05
CA VAL A 196 -2.07 13.66 5.84
C VAL A 196 -3.31 12.82 6.11
N ASP A 197 -4.44 13.46 6.39
CA ASP A 197 -5.73 12.82 6.69
C ASP A 197 -5.71 11.82 7.86
N VAL A 198 -4.68 11.89 8.72
CA VAL A 198 -4.58 11.08 9.94
C VAL A 198 -5.00 11.92 11.15
N LYS A 199 -6.31 11.93 11.45
CA LYS A 199 -6.89 12.68 12.59
C LYS A 199 -6.22 12.35 13.93
N GLN A 200 -5.85 11.09 14.14
CA GLN A 200 -5.20 10.58 15.36
C GLN A 200 -3.87 11.28 15.67
N LEU A 201 -3.22 11.85 14.65
CA LEU A 201 -1.93 12.53 14.76
C LEU A 201 -2.06 14.05 14.57
N GLY A 202 -3.28 14.60 14.51
CA GLY A 202 -3.52 16.01 14.27
C GLY A 202 -2.96 16.52 12.93
N GLN A 203 -2.75 15.64 11.95
CA GLN A 203 -2.20 16.03 10.65
C GLN A 203 -3.23 16.79 9.82
N LYS A 204 -2.74 17.53 8.82
CA LYS A 204 -3.60 18.24 7.86
C LYS A 204 -4.62 17.28 7.25
N THR A 205 -5.88 17.69 7.24
CA THR A 205 -6.99 16.92 6.67
C THR A 205 -7.54 17.59 5.42
N ASN A 206 -8.35 16.85 4.66
CA ASN A 206 -9.02 17.28 3.43
C ASN A 206 -8.03 17.67 2.31
N VAL A 207 -6.97 16.87 2.17
CA VAL A 207 -6.03 17.03 1.06
C VAL A 207 -6.45 16.15 -0.11
N HIS A 208 -6.30 16.66 -1.33
CA HIS A 208 -6.75 15.95 -2.53
C HIS A 208 -5.89 16.32 -3.74
N ALA A 209 -6.06 15.58 -4.84
CA ALA A 209 -5.52 15.92 -6.15
C ALA A 209 -6.36 15.26 -7.26
N LEU A 210 -6.02 15.50 -8.53
CA LEU A 210 -6.83 15.01 -9.65
C LEU A 210 -6.65 13.51 -9.95
N GLY A 211 -5.47 12.96 -9.69
CA GLY A 211 -5.16 11.56 -10.01
C GLY A 211 -5.15 11.22 -11.50
N ASP A 212 -5.20 9.93 -11.80
CA ASP A 212 -5.16 9.43 -13.18
C ASP A 212 -6.55 9.32 -13.84
N LYS A 213 -7.62 9.64 -13.10
CA LYS A 213 -9.04 9.56 -13.51
C LYS A 213 -9.48 8.16 -14.00
N LYS A 214 -8.69 7.10 -13.78
CA LYS A 214 -9.00 5.73 -14.22
C LYS A 214 -9.71 4.93 -13.12
N ARG A 215 -10.64 4.07 -13.54
CA ARG A 215 -11.35 3.13 -12.65
C ARG A 215 -10.76 1.73 -12.78
N GLY A 216 -10.56 1.05 -11.65
CA GLY A 216 -10.20 -0.37 -11.59
C GLY A 216 -8.75 -0.74 -11.96
N ARG A 217 -8.17 -0.11 -13.00
CA ARG A 217 -6.79 -0.37 -13.45
C ARG A 217 -6.11 0.91 -13.97
N SER A 218 -4.87 1.13 -13.55
CA SER A 218 -4.03 2.26 -13.92
C SER A 218 -3.27 1.99 -15.23
N SER A 219 -2.50 2.98 -15.70
CA SER A 219 -1.45 2.76 -16.71
C SER A 219 -0.17 2.15 -16.14
N GLY A 220 -0.11 1.88 -14.83
CA GLY A 220 1.10 1.48 -14.11
C GLY A 220 2.04 2.65 -13.79
N PRO A 221 3.27 2.34 -13.33
CA PRO A 221 4.25 3.34 -12.96
C PRO A 221 4.63 4.24 -14.14
N ILE A 222 4.58 5.56 -13.94
CA ILE A 222 5.08 6.53 -14.92
C ILE A 222 6.58 6.31 -15.12
N GLY A 223 7.04 6.21 -16.37
CA GLY A 223 8.42 5.82 -16.68
C GLY A 223 9.49 6.75 -16.09
N SER A 224 9.23 8.06 -16.04
CA SER A 224 10.13 9.05 -15.41
C SER A 224 10.24 8.85 -13.90
N GLU A 225 9.12 8.59 -13.22
CA GLU A 225 9.10 8.27 -11.79
C GLU A 225 9.81 6.95 -11.53
N ARG A 226 9.57 5.91 -12.33
CA ARG A 226 10.27 4.62 -12.21
C ARG A 226 11.79 4.82 -12.29
N ARG A 227 12.29 5.60 -13.25
CA ARG A 227 13.73 5.92 -13.35
C ARG A 227 14.25 6.64 -12.10
N ARG A 228 13.49 7.61 -11.60
CA ARG A 228 13.84 8.37 -10.38
C ARG A 228 13.86 7.50 -9.12
N ASN A 229 12.89 6.61 -8.95
CA ASN A 229 12.84 5.65 -7.85
C ASN A 229 14.04 4.68 -7.87
N LEU A 230 14.53 4.35 -9.07
CA LEU A 230 15.64 3.43 -9.26
C LEU A 230 17.02 4.11 -9.27
N SER A 231 17.10 5.43 -9.25
CA SER A 231 18.38 6.16 -9.25
C SER A 231 18.87 6.53 -7.84
N GLY A 232 18.09 6.27 -6.79
CA GLY A 232 18.40 6.72 -5.43
C GLY A 232 18.12 8.20 -5.18
N TYR A 233 17.41 8.88 -6.09
CA TYR A 233 17.07 10.30 -6.01
C TYR A 233 16.46 10.72 -4.67
N TYR A 234 15.44 10.00 -4.20
CA TYR A 234 14.73 10.33 -2.96
C TYR A 234 15.60 10.16 -1.72
N ALA A 235 16.58 9.24 -1.76
CA ALA A 235 17.50 9.04 -0.66
C ALA A 235 18.52 10.18 -0.48
N ASN A 236 18.78 10.92 -1.57
CA ASN A 236 19.72 12.03 -1.60
C ASN A 236 18.97 13.38 -1.64
N ASN A 237 18.02 13.60 -0.71
CA ASN A 237 17.22 14.84 -0.60
C ASN A 237 16.37 15.21 -1.83
N GLY A 238 16.14 14.29 -2.79
CA GLY A 238 15.50 14.67 -4.04
C GLY A 238 16.25 15.79 -4.81
N GLY A 239 17.56 15.92 -4.58
CA GLY A 239 18.41 16.91 -5.26
C GLY A 239 18.71 18.22 -4.51
N SER A 240 18.09 18.54 -3.35
CA SER A 240 18.31 19.79 -2.55
C SER A 240 17.99 21.11 -3.32
N LYS A 241 17.44 22.22 -2.80
CA LYS A 241 16.93 22.68 -1.49
C LYS A 241 15.51 23.31 -1.62
N THR A 242 14.86 23.25 -2.79
CA THR A 242 13.61 24.01 -3.07
C THR A 242 12.56 23.25 -3.88
N LYS A 243 12.81 21.99 -4.27
CA LYS A 243 11.78 21.13 -4.86
C LYS A 243 11.54 19.96 -3.93
N SER A 244 10.70 20.22 -2.93
CA SER A 244 10.06 19.16 -2.17
C SER A 244 9.35 18.21 -3.13
N ILE A 245 9.26 16.96 -2.70
CA ILE A 245 8.12 16.08 -2.97
C ILE A 245 6.89 16.93 -3.33
N ASN A 246 6.45 16.87 -4.58
CA ASN A 246 5.15 17.40 -4.95
C ASN A 246 4.25 16.21 -5.22
N LEU A 247 3.57 15.75 -4.16
CA LEU A 247 2.48 14.77 -4.28
C LEU A 247 1.23 15.39 -4.97
N LYS A 248 1.35 16.57 -5.57
CA LYS A 248 0.27 17.33 -6.22
C LYS A 248 -0.95 17.55 -5.32
N LEU A 249 -0.74 17.47 -4.01
CA LEU A 249 -1.77 17.63 -3.00
C LEU A 249 -2.10 19.11 -2.83
N VAL A 250 -3.38 19.43 -2.88
CA VAL A 250 -3.94 20.73 -2.57
C VAL A 250 -4.90 20.60 -1.38
N ARG A 251 -5.05 21.70 -0.64
CA ARG A 251 -6.02 21.82 0.45
C ARG A 251 -7.24 22.57 -0.08
N ASN A 252 -8.44 22.16 0.31
CA ASN A 252 -9.65 22.99 0.20
C ASN A 252 -9.67 24.05 1.31
#